data_AF-A0A4D6LCA3-F1
#
_entry.id   AF-A0A4D6LCA3-F1
#
_cell.length_a   1.000
_cell.length_b   1.000
_cell.length_c   1.000
_cell.angle_alpha   90.00
_cell.angle_beta   90.00
_cell.angle_gamma   90.00
#
_symmetry.space_group_name_H-M   'P 1'
#
loop_
_entity.id
_entity.type
_entity.pdbx_description
1 polymer ?
#
loop_
_entity_poly.entity_id
_entity_poly.type
_entity_poly.pdbx_seq_one_letter_code
_entity_poly.pdbx_strand_id
1 'polypeptide(L)' 'MEKFNISHYGEKAIFGRINDAWRRYKCYIKRHHFVRYSTMKERLKNHPVHIPEDHFKQLIVYWKNTTI' A
#
# COMPACT_ATOMS: atom_id res chain seq x y z
N MET A 1 20.18 -12.24 4.94
CA MET A 1 19.35 -11.12 5.45
C MET A 1 20.05 -10.55 6.67
N GLU A 2 20.55 -9.32 6.57
CA GLU A 2 21.07 -8.62 7.74
C GLU A 2 19.89 -8.18 8.62
N LYS A 3 19.94 -8.53 9.90
CA LYS A 3 18.91 -8.16 10.87
C LYS A 3 19.44 -6.94 11.62
N PHE A 4 18.81 -5.79 11.43
CA PHE A 4 19.15 -4.58 12.17
C PHE A 4 18.88 -4.83 13.66
N ASN A 5 19.89 -4.67 14.51
CA ASN A 5 19.72 -4.73 15.96
C ASN A 5 19.08 -3.42 16.43
N ILE A 6 17.75 -3.38 16.45
CA ILE A 6 16.98 -2.22 16.90
C ILE A 6 16.97 -2.24 18.42
N SER A 7 17.51 -1.19 19.05
CA SER A 7 17.36 -1.02 20.49
C SER A 7 15.88 -0.84 20.85
N HIS A 8 15.46 -1.38 21.99
CA HIS A 8 14.10 -1.25 22.50
C HIS A 8 13.63 0.22 22.59
N TYR A 9 14.55 1.15 22.88
CA TYR A 9 14.25 2.58 22.93
C TYR A 9 13.94 3.19 21.55
N GLY A 10 14.51 2.66 20.48
CA GLY A 10 14.29 3.12 19.10
C GLY A 10 13.10 2.46 18.40
N GLU A 11 12.60 1.35 18.93
CA GLU A 11 11.59 0.50 18.30
C GLU A 11 10.29 1.27 17.96
N LYS A 12 9.76 2.02 18.93
CA LYS A 12 8.56 2.85 18.74
C LYS A 12 8.75 3.88 17.63
N ALA A 13 9.91 4.54 17.59
CA ALA A 13 10.21 5.56 16.58
C ALA A 13 10.32 4.93 15.18
N ILE A 14 11.01 3.78 15.07
CA ILE A 14 11.19 3.07 13.80
C ILE A 14 9.86 2.56 13.27
N PHE A 15 9.06 1.88 14.10
CA PHE A 15 7.74 1.41 13.68
C PHE A 15 6.80 2.57 13.32
N GLY A 16 6.87 3.69 14.05
CA GLY A 16 6.17 4.91 13.67
C GLY A 16 6.52 5.38 12.26
N ARG A 17 7.82 5.45 11.94
CA ARG A 17 8.31 5.87 10.60
C ARG A 17 7.92 4.88 9.50
N ILE A 18 8.02 3.58 9.77
CA ILE A 18 7.60 2.53 8.83
C ILE A 18 6.09 2.63 8.58
N ASN A 19 5.28 2.78 9.62
CA ASN A 19 3.83 2.94 9.50
C ASN A 19 3.45 4.19 8.69
N ASP A 20 4.13 5.31 8.94
CA ASP A 20 3.89 6.55 8.19
C ASP A 20 4.32 6.45 6.72
N ALA A 21 5.45 5.81 6.44
CA ALA A 21 5.88 5.52 5.08
C ALA A 21 4.87 4.62 4.37
N TRP A 22 4.42 3.56 5.04
CA TRP A 22 3.42 2.63 4.51
C TRP A 22 2.07 3.31 4.27
N ARG A 23 1.61 4.17 5.18
CA ARG A 23 0.38 4.95 5.03
C ARG A 23 0.46 5.86 3.81
N ARG A 24 1.54 6.63 3.66
CA ARG A 24 1.75 7.52 2.50
C ARG A 24 1.80 6.74 1.19
N TYR A 25 2.50 5.61 1.18
CA TYR A 25 2.58 4.74 0.02
C TYR A 25 1.20 4.20 -0.38
N LYS A 26 0.42 3.65 0.56
CA LYS A 26 -0.96 3.19 0.27
C LYS A 26 -1.85 4.32 -0.27
N CYS A 27 -1.77 5.52 0.31
CA CYS A 27 -2.53 6.67 -0.19
C CYS A 27 -2.14 7.05 -1.62
N TYR A 28 -0.84 7.04 -1.93
CA TYR A 28 -0.34 7.28 -3.29
C TYR A 28 -0.89 6.24 -4.27
N ILE A 29 -0.78 4.95 -3.95
CA ILE A 29 -1.29 3.89 -4.83
C ILE A 29 -2.81 4.02 -5.03
N LYS A 30 -3.57 4.26 -3.96
CA LYS A 30 -5.02 4.45 -4.04
C LYS A 30 -5.38 5.63 -4.95
N ARG A 31 -4.70 6.77 -4.82
CA ARG A 31 -4.98 7.96 -5.65
C ARG A 31 -4.68 7.73 -7.13
N HIS A 32 -3.51 7.15 -7.44
CA HIS A 32 -3.04 7.07 -8.83
C HIS A 32 -3.56 5.84 -9.59
N HIS A 33 -3.88 4.75 -8.91
CA HIS A 33 -4.23 3.47 -9.54
C HIS A 33 -5.63 2.94 -9.19
N PHE A 34 -6.26 3.42 -8.10
CA PHE A 34 -7.64 3.03 -7.76
C PHE A 34 -8.65 4.12 -8.12
N VAL A 35 -8.47 5.35 -7.61
CA VAL A 35 -9.44 6.46 -7.82
C VAL A 35 -9.46 6.92 -9.28
N ARG A 36 -8.31 6.89 -9.96
CA ARG A 36 -8.18 7.37 -11.35
C ARG A 36 -8.98 6.56 -12.38
N TYR A 37 -9.27 5.29 -12.10
CA TYR A 37 -9.93 4.39 -13.03
C TYR A 37 -11.26 3.90 -12.44
N SER A 38 -12.31 3.88 -13.26
CA SER A 38 -13.67 3.56 -12.81
C SER A 38 -13.90 2.05 -12.74
N THR A 39 -13.36 1.28 -13.69
CA THR A 39 -13.62 -0.15 -13.78
C THR A 39 -12.49 -1.00 -13.17
N MET A 40 -12.84 -2.21 -12.73
CA MET A 40 -11.86 -3.20 -12.25
C MET A 40 -10.81 -3.51 -13.34
N LYS A 41 -11.27 -3.69 -14.58
CA LYS A 41 -10.41 -4.02 -15.73
C LYS A 41 -9.36 -2.94 -15.98
N GLU A 42 -9.75 -1.67 -15.94
CA GLU A 42 -8.81 -0.55 -16.12
C GLU A 42 -7.82 -0.43 -14.95
N ARG A 43 -8.28 -0.65 -13.71
CA ARG A 43 -7.39 -0.66 -12.53
C ARG A 43 -6.32 -1.73 -12.66
N LEU A 44 -6.70 -2.97 -12.99
CA LEU A 44 -5.75 -4.07 -13.15
C LEU A 44 -4.79 -3.84 -14.33
N LYS A 45 -5.29 -3.33 -15.46
CA LYS A 45 -4.45 -2.97 -16.62
C LYS A 45 -3.39 -1.92 -16.26
N ASN A 46 -3.71 -1.00 -15.35
CA ASN A 46 -2.83 0.09 -14.93
C ASN A 46 -2.28 -0.14 -13.51
N HIS A 47 -2.11 -1.38 -13.06
CA HIS A 47 -1.55 -1.64 -11.74
C HIS A 47 -0.08 -1.16 -11.66
N PRO A 48 0.42 -0.83 -10.47
CA PRO A 48 1.81 -0.43 -10.30
C PRO A 48 2.74 -1.62 -10.62
N VAL A 49 3.73 -1.42 -11.48
CA VAL A 49 4.65 -2.48 -11.96
C VAL A 49 5.37 -3.24 -10.83
N HIS A 50 5.60 -2.57 -9.71
CA HIS A 50 6.30 -3.13 -8.55
C HIS A 50 5.36 -3.84 -7.55
N ILE A 51 4.05 -3.86 -7.79
CA ILE A 51 3.08 -4.60 -6.99
C ILE A 51 2.55 -5.75 -7.85
N PRO A 52 2.70 -7.02 -7.42
CA PRO A 52 2.08 -8.13 -8.12
C PRO A 52 0.58 -7.94 -8.28
N GLU A 53 0.04 -8.30 -9.44
CA GLU A 53 -1.38 -8.09 -9.76
C GLU A 53 -2.30 -8.69 -8.70
N ASP A 54 -1.98 -9.88 -8.17
CA ASP A 54 -2.80 -10.54 -7.15
C ASP A 54 -2.84 -9.79 -5.82
N HIS A 55 -1.74 -9.15 -5.43
CA HIS A 55 -1.74 -8.27 -4.26
C HIS A 55 -2.56 -7.00 -4.54
N PHE A 56 -2.47 -6.47 -5.76
CA PHE A 56 -3.25 -5.30 -6.14
C PHE A 56 -4.76 -5.60 -6.20
N LYS A 57 -5.18 -6.79 -6.66
CA LYS A 57 -6.57 -7.26 -6.58
C LYS A 57 -7.11 -7.19 -5.16
N GLN A 58 -6.34 -7.67 -4.18
CA GLN A 58 -6.74 -7.63 -2.76
C GLN A 58 -6.91 -6.19 -2.27
N LEU A 59 -6.01 -5.27 -2.66
CA LEU A 59 -6.12 -3.84 -2.33
C LEU A 59 -7.38 -3.20 -2.94
N ILE A 60 -7.72 -3.52 -4.20
CA ILE A 60 -8.94 -3.01 -4.84
C ILE A 60 -10.18 -3.49 -4.08
N VAL A 61 -10.24 -4.77 -3.70
CA VAL A 61 -11.36 -5.32 -2.92
C VAL A 61 -11.47 -4.61 -1.56
N TYR A 62 -10.35 -4.49 -0.85
CA TYR A 62 -10.30 -3.78 0.43
C TYR A 62 -10.83 -2.34 0.31
N TRP A 63 -10.38 -1.57 -0.69
CA TRP A 63 -10.80 -0.19 -0.85
C TRP A 63 -12.25 -0.03 -1.30
N LYS A 64 -12.79 -0.95 -2.10
CA LYS A 64 -14.23 -0.95 -2.41
C LYS A 64 -15.05 -1.11 -1.13
N ASN A 65 -14.65 -2.02 -0.26
CA ASN A 65 -15.36 -2.31 1.00
C ASN A 65 -15.15 -1.23 2.07
N THR A 66 -14.15 -0.36 1.93
CA THR A 66 -13.86 0.74 2.86
C THR A 66 -14.58 2.05 2.45
N THR A 67 -15.27 2.07 1.31
CA THR A 67 -16.02 3.25 0.86
C THR A 67 -17.43 3.19 1.48
N ILE A 68 -17.55 3.72 2.71
CA ILE A 68 -18.82 4.14 3.34
C ILE A 68 -18.99 5.63 3.04
#